data_AF-A0A0H3AKH0-F1
#
_entry.id   AF-A0A0H3AKH0-F1
#
_cell.length_a   1.000
_cell.length_b   1.000
_cell.length_c   1.000
_cell.angle_alpha   90.00
_cell.angle_beta   90.00
_cell.angle_gamma   90.00
#
_symmetry.space_group_name_H-M   'P 1'
#
loop_
_entity.id
_entity.type
_entity.pdbx_description
1 polymer ?
#
loop_
_entity_poly.entity_id
_entity_poly.type
_entity_poly.pdbx_seq_one_letter_code
_entity_poly.pdbx_strand_id
1 'polypeptide(L)'
;MRKYQQGVGLLEAILASAVLGMALVAAGSYYKREAELMIKSSNAFDVIELSSQIQRYASLSKINNRTNPILKDNKAKEFKDADLKWLKLENCPTAGDVPTTGNNNDLQDQFIACDADYRKGDLSYFGSQFEFSTYVHPSNPEIQRQIKQVVSYFQYRGMERAFIGDAAGYVISEAKKKGFSAQDYRIVLIEPDRVGYFESNAISYEEFIENPSARENFLLKATKDRTLALAVSLAQTGEIAMQRDGSVAFLEDSELCWDTAAGSAKSCLSVRYDTVGNKTELDLKQIDVVSAKGLSFESDGKTKTPVVSTYETFQDGGRAKTINAIECPTGLNNRFAAVVSSFSTAGQNANFSSESAKDSQGTTQKDGSKGPHALLSGISLNWTLTNKVWDVTASIGIESGILPTSGIDSGSLLRNPKSLSFIAFQWCEN
;
A
#
# COMPACT_ATOMS: atom_id res chain seq x y z
N MET A 1 5.76 -68.97 34.79
CA MET A 1 5.41 -67.57 34.45
C MET A 1 5.25 -67.35 32.94
N ARG A 2 4.44 -68.15 32.21
CA ARG A 2 4.25 -67.96 30.74
C ARG A 2 2.80 -67.78 30.27
N LYS A 3 1.80 -67.92 31.16
CA LYS A 3 0.38 -67.69 30.84
C LYS A 3 -0.15 -66.30 31.21
N TYR A 4 0.54 -65.57 32.09
CA TYR A 4 0.13 -64.21 32.51
C TYR A 4 0.60 -63.10 31.54
N GLN A 5 1.63 -63.35 30.72
CA GLN A 5 2.15 -62.37 29.76
C GLN A 5 1.36 -62.29 28.45
N GLN A 6 0.58 -63.33 28.10
CA GLN A 6 -0.22 -63.31 26.86
C GLN A 6 -1.57 -62.57 27.01
N GLY A 7 -2.10 -62.45 28.22
CA GLY A 7 -3.35 -61.71 28.48
C GLY A 7 -3.16 -60.19 28.51
N VAL A 8 -2.01 -59.71 29.01
CA VAL A 8 -1.72 -58.27 29.12
C VAL A 8 -1.46 -57.64 27.74
N GLY A 9 -0.68 -58.32 26.88
CA GLY A 9 -0.41 -57.81 25.53
C GLY A 9 -1.65 -57.77 24.62
N LEU A 10 -2.61 -58.67 24.80
CA LEU A 10 -3.88 -58.63 24.04
C LEU A 10 -4.78 -57.48 24.50
N LEU A 11 -4.84 -57.24 25.81
CA LEU A 11 -5.64 -56.15 26.38
C LEU A 11 -5.07 -54.77 26.00
N GLU A 12 -3.75 -54.62 26.03
CA GLU A 12 -3.05 -53.40 25.59
C GLU A 12 -3.27 -53.13 24.09
N ALA A 13 -3.26 -54.17 23.24
CA ALA A 13 -3.54 -54.01 21.82
C ALA A 13 -5.00 -53.56 21.54
N ILE A 14 -5.97 -54.10 22.27
CA ILE A 14 -7.38 -53.70 22.15
C ILE A 14 -7.57 -52.24 22.64
N LEU A 15 -6.98 -51.88 23.78
CA LEU A 15 -7.02 -50.52 24.29
C LEU A 15 -6.35 -49.52 23.35
N ALA A 16 -5.18 -49.86 22.81
CA ALA A 16 -4.48 -49.01 21.84
C ALA A 16 -5.31 -48.81 20.57
N SER A 17 -5.93 -49.87 20.05
CA SER A 17 -6.80 -49.77 18.87
C SER A 17 -8.08 -48.98 19.13
N ALA A 18 -8.68 -49.06 20.32
CA ALA A 18 -9.84 -48.26 20.70
C ALA A 18 -9.50 -46.76 20.87
N VAL A 19 -8.35 -46.45 21.47
CA VAL A 19 -7.88 -45.07 21.63
C VAL A 19 -7.49 -44.46 20.30
N LEU A 20 -6.79 -45.21 19.43
CA LEU A 20 -6.47 -44.78 18.07
C LEU A 20 -7.73 -44.60 17.22
N GLY A 21 -8.71 -45.50 17.33
CA GLY A 21 -10.00 -45.38 16.66
C GLY A 21 -10.77 -44.13 17.10
N MET A 22 -10.83 -43.85 18.41
CA MET A 22 -11.43 -42.61 18.92
C MET A 22 -10.67 -41.35 18.48
N ALA A 23 -9.33 -41.38 18.47
CA ALA A 23 -8.51 -40.28 17.99
C ALA A 23 -8.70 -40.01 16.49
N LEU A 24 -8.83 -41.05 15.67
CA LEU A 24 -9.14 -40.94 14.24
C LEU A 24 -10.54 -40.41 13.97
N VAL A 25 -11.55 -40.81 14.76
CA VAL A 25 -12.92 -40.26 14.68
C VAL A 25 -12.95 -38.80 15.15
N ALA A 26 -12.20 -38.45 16.19
CA ALA A 26 -12.07 -37.07 16.65
C ALA A 26 -11.35 -36.19 15.63
N ALA A 27 -10.25 -36.67 15.03
CA ALA A 27 -9.55 -35.96 13.96
C ALA A 27 -10.42 -35.83 12.70
N GLY A 28 -11.11 -36.89 12.28
CA GLY A 28 -12.02 -36.86 11.14
C GLY A 28 -13.21 -35.91 11.33
N SER A 29 -13.78 -35.86 12.54
CA SER A 29 -14.83 -34.89 12.87
C SER A 29 -14.32 -33.46 12.96
N TYR A 30 -13.07 -33.25 13.40
CA TYR A 30 -12.41 -31.95 13.38
C TYR A 30 -12.16 -31.44 11.95
N TYR A 31 -11.58 -32.26 11.06
CA TYR A 31 -11.34 -31.90 9.66
C TYR A 31 -12.65 -31.71 8.87
N LYS A 32 -13.68 -32.52 9.14
CA LYS A 32 -15.01 -32.32 8.55
C LYS A 32 -15.61 -30.99 9.03
N ARG A 33 -15.47 -30.66 10.31
CA ARG A 33 -15.91 -29.38 10.86
C ARG A 33 -15.13 -28.22 10.25
N GLU A 34 -13.81 -28.28 10.11
CA GLU A 34 -13.01 -27.23 9.45
C GLU A 34 -13.36 -27.05 7.96
N ALA A 35 -13.57 -28.13 7.21
CA ALA A 35 -13.99 -28.05 5.82
C ALA A 35 -15.41 -27.45 5.68
N GLU A 36 -16.34 -27.85 6.56
CA GLU A 36 -17.67 -27.23 6.63
C GLU A 36 -17.57 -25.76 7.04
N LEU A 37 -16.64 -25.39 7.92
CA LEU A 37 -16.40 -24.01 8.35
C LEU A 37 -15.86 -23.13 7.21
N MET A 38 -14.95 -23.64 6.37
CA MET A 38 -14.44 -22.91 5.20
C MET A 38 -15.50 -22.73 4.11
N ILE A 39 -16.32 -23.74 3.86
CA ILE A 39 -17.44 -23.64 2.91
C ILE A 39 -18.50 -22.65 3.43
N LYS A 40 -18.80 -22.69 4.74
CA LYS A 40 -19.72 -21.75 5.41
C LYS A 40 -19.19 -20.31 5.40
N SER A 41 -17.88 -20.09 5.54
CA SER A 41 -17.28 -18.75 5.49
C SER A 41 -17.27 -18.16 4.08
N SER A 42 -17.06 -18.98 3.04
CA SER A 42 -17.13 -18.52 1.64
C SER A 42 -18.53 -18.03 1.28
N ASN A 43 -19.57 -18.76 1.68
CA ASN A 43 -20.96 -18.36 1.45
C ASN A 43 -21.33 -17.08 2.22
N ALA A 44 -20.78 -16.87 3.42
CA ALA A 44 -21.01 -15.67 4.23
C ALA A 44 -20.37 -14.41 3.63
N PHE A 45 -19.16 -14.54 3.06
CA PHE A 45 -18.49 -13.46 2.34
C PHE A 45 -19.33 -13.00 1.15
N ASP A 46 -19.79 -13.93 0.32
CA ASP A 46 -20.61 -13.64 -0.86
C ASP A 46 -21.93 -12.94 -0.52
N VAL A 47 -22.55 -13.30 0.62
CA VAL A 47 -23.77 -12.66 1.13
C VAL A 47 -23.55 -11.18 1.45
N ILE A 48 -22.49 -10.86 2.19
CA ILE A 48 -22.18 -9.48 2.60
C ILE A 48 -21.70 -8.67 1.40
N GLU A 49 -20.86 -9.25 0.53
CA GLU A 49 -20.37 -8.57 -0.67
C GLU A 49 -21.53 -8.23 -1.61
N LEU A 50 -22.38 -9.19 -1.96
CA LEU A 50 -23.54 -8.93 -2.84
C LEU A 50 -24.49 -7.91 -2.22
N SER A 51 -24.80 -8.03 -0.92
CA SER A 51 -25.70 -7.09 -0.24
C SER A 51 -25.13 -5.66 -0.24
N SER A 52 -23.81 -5.52 -0.08
CA SER A 52 -23.11 -4.24 -0.17
C SER A 52 -23.17 -3.64 -1.57
N GLN A 53 -22.92 -4.45 -2.62
CA GLN A 53 -23.01 -3.99 -4.01
C GLN A 53 -24.44 -3.59 -4.41
N ILE A 54 -25.44 -4.33 -3.95
CA ILE A 54 -26.86 -4.00 -4.13
C ILE A 54 -27.19 -2.66 -3.45
N GLN A 55 -26.72 -2.46 -2.22
CA GLN A 55 -26.90 -1.21 -1.49
C GLN A 55 -26.22 -0.03 -2.20
N ARG A 56 -25.00 -0.23 -2.71
CA ARG A 56 -24.24 0.77 -3.47
C ARG A 56 -24.91 1.12 -4.79
N TYR A 57 -25.40 0.13 -5.53
CA TYR A 57 -26.15 0.38 -6.76
C TYR A 57 -27.38 1.23 -6.48
N ALA A 58 -28.11 0.89 -5.42
CA ALA A 58 -29.35 1.56 -5.08
C ALA A 58 -29.09 3.04 -4.73
N SER A 59 -28.04 3.31 -3.96
CA SER A 59 -27.73 4.67 -3.48
C SER A 59 -27.23 5.65 -4.55
N LEU A 60 -26.79 5.16 -5.71
CA LEU A 60 -26.28 6.01 -6.77
C LEU A 60 -27.43 6.66 -7.56
N SER A 61 -27.37 7.99 -7.70
CA SER A 61 -28.34 8.76 -8.49
C SER A 61 -28.14 8.58 -10.00
N LYS A 62 -26.91 8.25 -10.42
CA LYS A 62 -26.52 8.00 -11.81
C LYS A 62 -25.64 6.75 -11.92
N ILE A 63 -25.78 6.06 -13.04
CA ILE A 63 -24.98 4.90 -13.45
C ILE A 63 -24.61 5.13 -14.92
N ASN A 64 -23.32 5.10 -15.27
CA ASN A 64 -22.86 5.40 -16.63
C ASN A 64 -23.47 6.68 -17.22
N ASN A 65 -23.47 7.77 -16.43
CA ASN A 65 -24.09 9.06 -16.76
C ASN A 65 -25.61 9.07 -17.03
N ARG A 66 -26.31 7.94 -16.86
CA ARG A 66 -27.77 7.85 -16.95
C ARG A 66 -28.37 7.84 -15.55
N THR A 67 -29.55 8.42 -15.37
CA THR A 67 -30.29 8.33 -14.10
C THR A 67 -30.54 6.86 -13.76
N ASN A 68 -30.28 6.48 -12.50
CA ASN A 68 -30.47 5.12 -12.02
C ASN A 68 -31.93 4.65 -12.26
N PRO A 69 -32.16 3.55 -13.01
CA PRO A 69 -33.50 3.06 -13.31
C PRO A 69 -34.34 2.78 -12.07
N ILE A 70 -33.70 2.36 -10.97
CA ILE A 70 -34.41 2.05 -9.73
C ILE A 70 -34.86 3.30 -8.97
N LEU A 71 -34.61 4.52 -9.48
CA LEU A 71 -35.07 5.77 -8.85
C LEU A 71 -36.12 6.51 -9.70
N LYS A 72 -36.55 5.93 -10.83
CA LYS A 72 -37.46 6.59 -11.80
C LYS A 72 -38.95 6.34 -11.59
N ASP A 73 -39.32 5.18 -11.05
CA ASP A 73 -40.74 4.78 -10.89
C ASP A 73 -41.33 5.37 -9.59
N ASN A 74 -42.65 5.50 -9.50
CA ASN A 74 -43.38 5.99 -8.31
C ASN A 74 -43.86 4.88 -7.39
N LYS A 75 -43.44 3.64 -7.62
CA LYS A 75 -43.75 2.52 -6.71
C LYS A 75 -43.02 2.70 -5.38
N ALA A 76 -43.77 2.63 -4.28
CA ALA A 76 -43.27 2.68 -2.91
C ALA A 76 -42.43 1.45 -2.53
N LYS A 77 -42.66 0.31 -3.19
CA LYS A 77 -41.89 -0.92 -3.03
C LYS A 77 -41.63 -1.56 -4.38
N GLU A 78 -40.43 -2.11 -4.55
CA GLU A 78 -40.05 -2.88 -5.72
C GLU A 78 -39.27 -4.13 -5.31
N PHE A 79 -39.48 -5.23 -6.03
CA PHE A 79 -38.69 -6.44 -5.87
C PHE A 79 -37.89 -6.68 -7.14
N LYS A 80 -36.62 -7.03 -6.99
CA LYS A 80 -35.74 -7.44 -8.09
C LYS A 80 -35.38 -8.91 -7.94
N ASP A 81 -35.56 -9.64 -9.04
CA ASP A 81 -35.34 -11.08 -9.07
C ASP A 81 -33.86 -11.48 -8.99
N ALA A 82 -33.66 -12.78 -8.74
CA ALA A 82 -32.37 -13.42 -8.53
C ALA A 82 -31.42 -13.41 -9.74
N ASP A 83 -31.87 -12.98 -10.92
CA ASP A 83 -31.07 -13.05 -12.16
C ASP A 83 -29.97 -11.97 -12.23
N LEU A 84 -30.04 -10.97 -11.34
CA LEU A 84 -29.06 -9.90 -11.16
C LEU A 84 -28.74 -9.13 -12.46
N LYS A 85 -29.54 -9.26 -13.52
CA LYS A 85 -29.30 -8.58 -14.80
C LYS A 85 -29.25 -7.06 -14.64
N TRP A 86 -29.98 -6.55 -13.66
CA TRP A 86 -30.05 -5.14 -13.31
C TRP A 86 -28.78 -4.60 -12.60
N LEU A 87 -27.89 -5.48 -12.09
CA LEU A 87 -26.58 -5.12 -11.51
C LEU A 87 -25.40 -5.39 -12.46
N LYS A 88 -25.61 -6.19 -13.51
CA LYS A 88 -24.59 -6.54 -14.50
C LYS A 88 -24.46 -5.44 -15.56
N LEU A 89 -23.28 -5.33 -16.17
CA LEU A 89 -23.07 -4.44 -17.32
C LEU A 89 -23.98 -4.85 -18.49
N GLU A 90 -24.51 -3.87 -19.23
CA GLU A 90 -25.35 -4.09 -20.42
C GLU A 90 -24.65 -4.98 -21.47
N ASN A 91 -23.32 -4.91 -21.55
CA ASN A 91 -22.48 -5.62 -22.53
C ASN A 91 -21.83 -6.90 -21.97
N CYS A 92 -22.32 -7.46 -20.87
CA CYS A 92 -21.75 -8.70 -20.35
C CYS A 92 -21.77 -9.81 -21.43
N PRO A 93 -20.60 -10.34 -21.85
CA PRO A 93 -20.54 -11.31 -22.94
C PRO A 93 -21.30 -12.56 -22.55
N THR A 94 -22.22 -13.00 -23.40
CA THR A 94 -22.84 -14.32 -23.28
C THR A 94 -21.76 -15.39 -23.40
N ALA A 95 -21.87 -16.45 -22.60
CA ALA A 95 -20.86 -17.52 -22.54
C ALA A 95 -20.50 -18.03 -23.94
N GLY A 96 -19.26 -17.78 -24.37
CA GLY A 96 -18.74 -18.13 -25.69
C GLY A 96 -18.01 -16.99 -26.41
N ASP A 97 -18.25 -15.74 -26.02
CA ASP A 97 -17.62 -14.58 -26.68
C ASP A 97 -16.31 -14.17 -25.98
N VAL A 98 -15.21 -14.21 -26.74
CA VAL A 98 -13.91 -13.65 -26.33
C VAL A 98 -14.06 -12.12 -26.29
N PRO A 99 -13.70 -11.41 -25.20
CA PRO A 99 -13.84 -9.97 -25.13
C PRO A 99 -12.94 -9.33 -26.19
N THR A 100 -13.53 -8.80 -27.25
CA THR A 100 -12.83 -7.97 -28.23
C THR A 100 -12.75 -6.56 -27.67
N THR A 101 -11.55 -6.18 -27.20
CA THR A 101 -11.05 -4.81 -27.09
C THR A 101 -12.14 -3.72 -27.00
N GLY A 102 -12.86 -3.70 -25.89
CA GLY A 102 -13.76 -2.61 -25.53
C GLY A 102 -12.96 -1.55 -24.78
N ASN A 103 -13.09 -0.29 -25.18
CA ASN A 103 -12.46 0.85 -24.51
C ASN A 103 -12.60 0.73 -22.98
N ASN A 104 -11.48 0.85 -22.26
CA ASN A 104 -11.40 0.76 -20.80
C ASN A 104 -12.22 1.82 -20.02
N ASN A 105 -13.03 2.63 -20.71
CA ASN A 105 -13.91 3.64 -20.10
C ASN A 105 -15.26 3.08 -19.66
N ASP A 106 -15.69 1.90 -20.16
CA ASP A 106 -16.96 1.27 -19.77
C ASP A 106 -16.84 0.38 -18.50
N LEU A 107 -15.64 0.27 -17.92
CA LEU A 107 -15.35 -0.51 -16.71
C LEU A 107 -15.61 0.26 -15.40
N GLN A 108 -16.01 1.53 -15.45
CA GLN A 108 -16.09 2.37 -14.24
C GLN A 108 -17.19 1.97 -13.24
N ASP A 109 -18.26 1.29 -13.67
CA ASP A 109 -19.41 0.96 -12.82
C ASP A 109 -19.80 -0.55 -12.84
N GLN A 110 -18.83 -1.46 -12.83
CA GLN A 110 -19.14 -2.89 -12.65
C GLN A 110 -19.42 -3.19 -11.16
N PHE A 111 -20.70 -3.32 -10.79
CA PHE A 111 -21.10 -3.69 -9.41
C PHE A 111 -20.87 -5.17 -9.10
N ILE A 112 -21.06 -6.05 -10.09
CA ILE A 112 -20.79 -7.50 -9.99
C ILE A 112 -20.17 -8.05 -11.28
N ALA A 113 -19.38 -9.11 -11.16
CA ALA A 113 -18.79 -9.80 -12.30
C ALA A 113 -19.88 -10.38 -13.23
N CYS A 114 -19.62 -10.41 -14.54
CA CYS A 114 -20.60 -10.89 -15.53
C CYS A 114 -20.95 -12.38 -15.33
N ASP A 115 -19.96 -13.18 -14.92
CA ASP A 115 -20.05 -14.61 -14.62
C ASP A 115 -20.47 -14.92 -13.17
N ALA A 116 -20.64 -13.90 -12.31
CA ALA A 116 -21.09 -14.08 -10.95
C ALA A 116 -22.49 -14.74 -10.91
N ASP A 117 -22.61 -15.81 -10.11
CA ASP A 117 -23.84 -16.60 -9.95
C ASP A 117 -24.07 -16.94 -8.48
N TYR A 118 -24.65 -15.99 -7.75
CA TYR A 118 -24.99 -16.12 -6.33
C TYR A 118 -26.18 -17.04 -6.05
N ARG A 119 -26.70 -17.75 -7.06
CA ARG A 119 -27.78 -18.75 -6.91
C ARG A 119 -27.26 -20.15 -6.64
N LYS A 120 -25.94 -20.31 -6.52
CA LYS A 120 -25.24 -21.57 -6.25
C LYS A 120 -24.68 -21.52 -4.83
N GLY A 121 -24.71 -22.65 -4.13
CA GLY A 121 -24.23 -22.77 -2.75
C GLY A 121 -25.35 -22.95 -1.72
N ASP A 122 -24.95 -23.21 -0.48
CA ASP A 122 -25.87 -23.50 0.63
C ASP A 122 -26.68 -22.27 1.05
N LEU A 123 -26.18 -21.06 0.74
CA LEU A 123 -26.93 -19.81 0.83
C LEU A 123 -27.06 -19.20 -0.56
N SER A 124 -28.21 -19.39 -1.18
CA SER A 124 -28.48 -18.93 -2.54
C SER A 124 -29.29 -17.64 -2.52
N TYR A 125 -28.77 -16.59 -3.15
CA TYR A 125 -29.50 -15.35 -3.37
C TYR A 125 -30.76 -15.60 -4.22
N PHE A 126 -31.90 -15.05 -3.79
CA PHE A 126 -33.16 -15.19 -4.53
C PHE A 126 -33.88 -13.86 -4.83
N GLY A 127 -33.37 -12.73 -4.36
CA GLY A 127 -33.83 -11.41 -4.76
C GLY A 127 -33.64 -10.35 -3.68
N SER A 128 -33.98 -9.11 -4.03
CA SER A 128 -33.93 -7.97 -3.12
C SER A 128 -35.20 -7.14 -3.19
N GLN A 129 -35.66 -6.71 -2.03
CA GLN A 129 -36.74 -5.75 -1.88
C GLN A 129 -36.18 -4.36 -1.59
N PHE A 130 -36.75 -3.37 -2.27
CA PHE A 130 -36.46 -1.96 -2.09
C PHE A 130 -37.71 -1.26 -1.58
N GLU A 131 -37.56 -0.51 -0.49
CA GLU A 131 -38.58 0.40 0.01
C GLU A 131 -38.15 1.83 -0.24
N PHE A 132 -39.08 2.64 -0.74
CA PHE A 132 -38.81 4.01 -1.19
C PHE A 132 -39.75 5.02 -0.53
N SER A 133 -39.25 6.23 -0.38
CA SER A 133 -40.05 7.44 -0.15
C SER A 133 -40.17 8.23 -1.45
N THR A 134 -41.30 8.92 -1.66
CA THR A 134 -41.47 9.84 -2.79
C THR A 134 -40.54 11.03 -2.61
N TYR A 135 -39.78 11.37 -3.65
CA TYR A 135 -38.76 12.42 -3.60
C TYR A 135 -38.43 12.92 -5.01
N VAL A 136 -38.61 14.21 -5.29
CA VAL A 136 -38.22 14.79 -6.58
C VAL A 136 -36.87 15.48 -6.42
N HIS A 137 -35.84 14.98 -7.12
CA HIS A 137 -34.50 15.56 -7.00
C HIS A 137 -34.44 16.96 -7.64
N PRO A 138 -33.99 18.01 -6.92
CA PRO A 138 -34.06 19.40 -7.40
C PRO A 138 -33.36 19.65 -8.73
N SER A 139 -32.25 18.95 -9.00
CA SER A 139 -31.45 19.10 -10.23
C SER A 139 -31.61 17.93 -11.21
N ASN A 140 -32.39 16.90 -10.88
CA ASN A 140 -32.65 15.78 -11.79
C ASN A 140 -34.11 15.29 -11.65
N PRO A 141 -35.06 15.90 -12.39
CA PRO A 141 -36.48 15.60 -12.28
C PRO A 141 -36.85 14.15 -12.62
N GLU A 142 -35.96 13.38 -13.26
CA GLU A 142 -36.18 11.95 -13.52
C GLU A 142 -36.11 11.09 -12.25
N ILE A 143 -35.48 11.59 -11.18
CA ILE A 143 -35.45 10.93 -9.88
C ILE A 143 -36.72 11.32 -9.13
N GLN A 144 -37.61 10.35 -8.94
CA GLN A 144 -38.94 10.53 -8.33
C GLN A 144 -39.06 9.88 -6.95
N ARG A 145 -38.00 9.21 -6.49
CA ARG A 145 -37.94 8.53 -5.20
C ARG A 145 -36.55 8.48 -4.59
N GLN A 146 -36.52 8.29 -3.28
CA GLN A 146 -35.32 8.05 -2.48
C GLN A 146 -35.46 6.70 -1.79
N ILE A 147 -34.36 5.97 -1.64
CA ILE A 147 -34.35 4.69 -0.94
C ILE A 147 -34.47 4.93 0.55
N LYS A 148 -35.39 4.19 1.15
CA LYS A 148 -35.58 4.12 2.59
C LYS A 148 -34.93 2.86 3.17
N GLN A 149 -35.04 1.74 2.45
CA GLN A 149 -34.47 0.46 2.90
C GLN A 149 -34.21 -0.45 1.71
N VAL A 150 -33.15 -1.26 1.81
CA VAL A 150 -32.90 -2.40 0.92
C VAL A 150 -32.73 -3.65 1.76
N VAL A 151 -33.41 -4.72 1.36
CA VAL A 151 -33.33 -6.03 2.00
C VAL A 151 -32.98 -7.06 0.94
N SER A 152 -31.87 -7.74 1.13
CA SER A 152 -31.41 -8.83 0.27
C SER A 152 -31.73 -10.16 0.91
N TYR A 153 -32.25 -11.09 0.11
CA TYR A 153 -32.72 -12.37 0.61
C TYR A 153 -31.90 -13.56 0.08
N PHE A 154 -31.52 -14.45 0.99
CA PHE A 154 -30.69 -15.63 0.73
C PHE A 154 -31.35 -16.89 1.32
N GLN A 155 -31.63 -17.88 0.48
CA GLN A 155 -32.33 -19.11 0.86
C GLN A 155 -31.32 -20.21 1.23
N TYR A 156 -31.58 -20.92 2.33
CA TYR A 156 -30.77 -22.05 2.76
C TYR A 156 -31.05 -23.30 1.93
N ARG A 157 -30.14 -23.73 1.06
CA ARG A 157 -30.30 -24.95 0.24
C ARG A 157 -29.60 -26.14 0.88
N GLY A 158 -30.33 -27.22 1.14
CA GLY A 158 -29.76 -28.48 1.63
C GLY A 158 -29.16 -28.43 3.05
N MET A 159 -29.25 -27.29 3.73
CA MET A 159 -28.71 -27.12 5.08
C MET A 159 -29.69 -27.62 6.14
N GLU A 160 -29.21 -28.44 7.09
CA GLU A 160 -30.03 -28.87 8.21
C GLU A 160 -30.35 -27.69 9.14
N ARG A 161 -31.56 -27.67 9.70
CA ARG A 161 -32.05 -26.58 10.56
C ARG A 161 -31.16 -26.30 11.77
N ALA A 162 -30.45 -27.31 12.27
CA ALA A 162 -29.53 -27.17 13.39
C ALA A 162 -28.34 -26.23 13.10
N PHE A 163 -27.92 -26.09 11.84
CA PHE A 163 -26.74 -25.31 11.44
C PHE A 163 -27.04 -23.91 10.93
N ILE A 164 -28.32 -23.53 10.85
CA ILE A 164 -28.78 -22.23 10.34
C ILE A 164 -28.27 -21.08 11.22
N GLY A 165 -28.27 -21.28 12.55
CA GLY A 165 -27.73 -20.31 13.51
C GLY A 165 -26.25 -20.03 13.25
N ASP A 166 -25.44 -21.08 13.11
CA ASP A 166 -24.00 -20.93 12.85
C ASP A 166 -23.74 -20.17 11.55
N ALA A 167 -24.46 -20.50 10.47
CA ALA A 167 -24.33 -19.85 9.18
C ALA A 167 -24.67 -18.34 9.25
N ALA A 168 -25.75 -17.97 9.96
CA ALA A 168 -26.09 -16.57 10.19
C ALA A 168 -25.00 -15.85 11.03
N GLY A 169 -24.39 -16.54 11.99
CA GLY A 169 -23.27 -16.02 12.78
C GLY A 169 -22.03 -15.70 11.94
N TYR A 170 -21.72 -16.52 10.92
CA TYR A 170 -20.64 -16.22 9.98
C TYR A 170 -20.90 -14.97 9.14
N VAL A 171 -22.13 -14.77 8.69
CA VAL A 171 -22.53 -13.54 7.95
C VAL A 171 -22.30 -12.30 8.81
N ILE A 172 -22.63 -12.35 10.10
CA ILE A 172 -22.36 -11.26 11.05
C ILE A 172 -20.86 -11.03 11.23
N SER A 173 -20.07 -12.10 11.34
CA SER A 173 -18.62 -11.99 11.46
C SER A 173 -18.00 -11.31 10.24
N GLU A 174 -18.44 -11.66 9.03
CA GLU A 174 -17.98 -11.02 7.79
C GLU A 174 -18.42 -9.56 7.68
N ALA A 175 -19.65 -9.22 8.10
CA ALA A 175 -20.09 -7.83 8.17
C ALA A 175 -19.16 -6.97 9.05
N LYS A 176 -18.80 -7.49 10.24
CA LYS A 176 -17.87 -6.82 11.15
C LYS A 176 -16.45 -6.68 10.56
N LYS A 177 -15.95 -7.70 9.87
CA LYS A 177 -14.64 -7.64 9.18
C LYS A 177 -14.62 -6.58 8.07
N LYS A 178 -15.75 -6.37 7.40
CA LYS A 178 -15.95 -5.32 6.38
C LYS A 178 -16.18 -3.93 6.97
N GLY A 179 -16.16 -3.79 8.30
CA GLY A 179 -16.27 -2.49 8.98
C GLY A 179 -17.69 -2.06 9.33
N PHE A 180 -18.72 -2.88 9.09
CA PHE A 180 -20.08 -2.57 9.51
C PHE A 180 -20.20 -2.70 11.03
N SER A 181 -20.68 -1.65 11.70
CA SER A 181 -21.04 -1.69 13.12
C SER A 181 -22.35 -2.44 13.33
N ALA A 182 -22.67 -2.79 14.58
CA ALA A 182 -23.93 -3.47 14.91
C ALA A 182 -25.19 -2.65 14.61
N GLN A 183 -25.06 -1.34 14.36
CA GLN A 183 -26.17 -0.47 13.95
C GLN A 183 -26.31 -0.41 12.41
N ASP A 184 -25.27 -0.83 11.68
CA ASP A 184 -25.18 -0.72 10.22
C ASP A 184 -25.71 -1.94 9.49
N TYR A 185 -26.13 -2.98 10.21
CA TYR A 185 -26.76 -4.15 9.62
C TYR A 185 -27.89 -4.69 10.49
N ARG A 186 -28.85 -5.32 9.82
CA ARG A 186 -29.90 -6.10 10.45
C ARG A 186 -30.00 -7.42 9.69
N ILE A 187 -29.78 -8.51 10.42
CA ILE A 187 -29.85 -9.87 9.89
C ILE A 187 -30.99 -10.60 10.59
N VAL A 188 -31.96 -11.06 9.79
CA VAL A 188 -33.19 -11.70 10.28
C VAL A 188 -33.31 -13.06 9.63
N LEU A 189 -33.60 -14.08 10.43
CA LEU A 189 -33.98 -15.40 9.95
C LEU A 189 -35.46 -15.40 9.65
N ILE A 190 -35.82 -15.79 8.43
CA ILE A 190 -37.19 -15.72 7.94
C ILE A 190 -37.64 -17.05 7.32
N GLU A 191 -38.95 -17.25 7.29
CA GLU A 191 -39.61 -18.21 6.41
C GLU A 191 -40.34 -17.42 5.32
N PRO A 192 -39.92 -17.53 4.04
CA PRO A 192 -40.60 -16.87 2.94
C PRO A 192 -41.94 -17.58 2.62
N ASP A 193 -43.00 -16.81 2.32
CA ASP A 193 -44.25 -17.38 1.82
C ASP A 193 -44.13 -17.86 0.36
N ARG A 194 -45.02 -18.76 -0.11
CA ARG A 194 -44.98 -19.42 -1.44
C ARG A 194 -44.91 -18.49 -2.65
N VAL A 195 -45.15 -17.19 -2.45
CA VAL A 195 -45.05 -16.14 -3.48
C VAL A 195 -43.77 -15.31 -3.34
N GLY A 196 -42.86 -15.63 -2.41
CA GLY A 196 -41.48 -15.11 -2.39
C GLY A 196 -41.28 -13.69 -1.87
N TYR A 197 -42.31 -12.99 -1.41
CA TYR A 197 -42.23 -11.54 -1.17
C TYR A 197 -42.55 -11.07 0.26
N PHE A 198 -43.01 -11.95 1.16
CA PHE A 198 -43.38 -11.58 2.53
C PHE A 198 -42.87 -12.59 3.56
N GLU A 199 -42.42 -12.05 4.69
CA GLU A 199 -41.98 -12.80 5.86
C GLU A 199 -43.22 -13.39 6.56
N SER A 200 -43.45 -14.70 6.45
CA SER A 200 -44.56 -15.35 7.18
C SER A 200 -44.22 -15.63 8.64
N ASN A 201 -42.92 -15.74 8.93
CA ASN A 201 -42.36 -15.92 10.26
C ASN A 201 -40.94 -15.33 10.25
N ALA A 202 -40.56 -14.59 11.28
CA ALA A 202 -39.28 -13.88 11.36
C ALA A 202 -38.75 -13.85 12.80
N ILE A 203 -37.44 -13.92 12.95
CA ILE A 203 -36.74 -13.78 14.24
C ILE A 203 -35.38 -13.11 13.99
N SER A 204 -34.97 -12.17 14.84
CA SER A 204 -33.62 -11.59 14.72
C SER A 204 -32.57 -12.63 15.07
N TYR A 205 -31.35 -12.48 14.55
CA TYR A 205 -30.26 -13.38 14.90
C TYR A 205 -29.99 -13.39 16.42
N GLU A 206 -29.98 -12.22 17.04
CA GLU A 206 -29.74 -12.08 18.48
C GLU A 206 -30.78 -12.86 19.28
N GLU A 207 -32.07 -12.70 18.94
CA GLU A 207 -33.16 -13.42 19.62
C GLU A 207 -33.09 -14.93 19.37
N PHE A 208 -32.68 -15.36 18.17
CA PHE A 208 -32.52 -16.78 17.83
C PHE A 208 -31.41 -17.45 18.64
N ILE A 209 -30.33 -16.74 18.97
CA ILE A 209 -29.20 -17.29 19.73
C ILE A 209 -29.42 -17.17 21.24
N GLU A 210 -29.90 -16.02 21.71
CA GLU A 210 -29.97 -15.70 23.14
C GLU A 210 -31.22 -16.25 23.83
N ASN A 211 -32.29 -16.56 23.07
CA ASN A 211 -33.56 -17.02 23.62
C ASN A 211 -33.96 -18.41 23.09
N PRO A 212 -33.60 -19.50 23.81
CA PRO A 212 -33.94 -20.86 23.40
C PRO A 212 -35.43 -21.10 23.15
N SER A 213 -36.30 -20.46 23.94
CA SER A 213 -37.76 -20.58 23.81
C SER A 213 -38.27 -19.89 22.54
N ALA A 214 -37.75 -18.70 22.21
CA ALA A 214 -38.10 -18.00 20.97
C ALA A 214 -37.60 -18.77 19.74
N ARG A 215 -36.38 -19.30 19.81
CA ARG A 215 -35.79 -20.18 18.78
C ARG A 215 -36.67 -21.40 18.51
N GLU A 216 -37.06 -22.11 19.57
CA GLU A 216 -37.90 -23.31 19.44
C GLU A 216 -39.27 -22.97 18.86
N ASN A 217 -39.90 -21.88 19.34
CA ASN A 217 -41.16 -21.38 18.79
C ASN A 217 -41.05 -21.00 17.30
N PHE A 218 -39.95 -20.37 16.89
CA PHE A 218 -39.70 -20.05 15.48
C PHE A 218 -39.57 -21.32 14.64
N LEU A 219 -38.77 -22.29 15.08
CA LEU A 219 -38.54 -23.55 14.37
C LEU A 219 -39.79 -24.44 14.31
N LEU A 220 -40.67 -24.38 15.33
CA LEU A 220 -41.96 -25.08 15.37
C LEU A 220 -42.97 -24.46 14.41
N LYS A 221 -43.02 -23.13 14.32
CA LYS A 221 -43.89 -22.40 13.40
C LYS A 221 -43.41 -22.51 11.94
N ALA A 222 -42.10 -22.65 11.72
CA ALA A 222 -41.53 -22.87 10.40
C ALA A 222 -41.98 -24.21 9.82
N THR A 223 -42.77 -24.15 8.75
CA THR A 223 -43.30 -25.31 8.02
C THR A 223 -42.17 -26.25 7.64
N LYS A 224 -42.26 -27.55 7.95
CA LYS A 224 -41.21 -28.54 7.64
C LYS A 224 -40.82 -28.56 6.15
N ASP A 225 -41.76 -28.26 5.27
CA ASP A 225 -41.59 -28.30 3.81
C ASP A 225 -41.10 -26.98 3.20
N ARG A 226 -41.00 -25.90 3.99
CA ARG A 226 -40.52 -24.61 3.51
C ARG A 226 -39.05 -24.41 3.86
N THR A 227 -38.35 -23.80 2.92
CA THR A 227 -36.94 -23.47 3.06
C THR A 227 -36.81 -22.17 3.84
N LEU A 228 -35.98 -22.18 4.87
CA LEU A 228 -35.66 -20.96 5.62
C LEU A 228 -34.74 -20.05 4.78
N ALA A 229 -34.73 -18.77 5.11
CA ALA A 229 -33.90 -17.76 4.46
C ALA A 229 -33.33 -16.75 5.46
N LEU A 230 -32.28 -16.07 5.03
CA LEU A 230 -31.71 -14.88 5.65
C LEU A 230 -32.21 -13.65 4.91
N ALA A 231 -32.78 -12.71 5.65
CA ALA A 231 -33.01 -11.35 5.21
C ALA A 231 -31.87 -10.47 5.77
N VAL A 232 -31.10 -9.87 4.86
CA VAL A 232 -29.94 -9.03 5.18
C VAL A 232 -30.27 -7.62 4.74
N SER A 233 -30.36 -6.72 5.72
CA SER A 233 -30.48 -5.28 5.50
C SER A 233 -29.20 -4.63 5.96
N LEU A 234 -28.54 -3.89 5.08
CA LEU A 234 -27.41 -3.04 5.46
C LEU A 234 -27.95 -1.62 5.57
N ALA A 235 -27.81 -1.01 6.75
CA ALA A 235 -28.28 0.34 6.97
C ALA A 235 -27.39 1.34 6.23
N GLN A 236 -28.03 2.37 5.71
CA GLN A 236 -27.36 3.58 5.26
C GLN A 236 -27.05 4.39 6.51
N THR A 237 -25.89 4.19 7.14
CA THR A 237 -25.42 5.20 8.09
C THR A 237 -24.97 6.41 7.32
N GLY A 238 -25.88 7.40 7.26
CA GLY A 238 -25.60 8.72 6.76
C GLY A 238 -25.56 8.79 5.23
N GLU A 239 -25.75 9.99 4.75
CA GLU A 239 -25.53 10.35 3.36
C GLU A 239 -24.20 9.75 2.87
N ILE A 240 -24.16 9.23 1.63
CA ILE A 240 -22.90 9.09 0.87
C ILE A 240 -22.46 10.49 0.42
N ALA A 241 -22.54 11.45 1.34
CA ALA A 241 -22.04 12.79 1.21
C ALA A 241 -21.01 12.91 2.33
N MET A 242 -19.85 13.45 1.98
CA MET A 242 -18.80 13.74 2.94
C MET A 242 -19.40 14.52 4.11
N GLN A 243 -19.31 13.94 5.31
CA GLN A 243 -19.75 14.65 6.50
C GLN A 243 -18.69 15.70 6.87
N ARG A 244 -19.18 16.86 7.33
CA ARG A 244 -18.33 17.99 7.72
C ARG A 244 -17.34 17.64 8.84
N ASP A 245 -17.63 16.61 9.63
CA ASP A 245 -16.80 16.13 10.73
C ASP A 245 -15.71 15.12 10.30
N GLY A 246 -15.66 14.76 9.02
CA GLY A 246 -14.67 13.82 8.49
C GLY A 246 -14.88 12.36 8.90
N SER A 247 -16.06 12.00 9.40
CA SER A 247 -16.41 10.64 9.82
C SER A 247 -16.52 9.62 8.69
N VAL A 248 -16.55 10.08 7.43
CA VAL A 248 -16.65 9.24 6.22
C VAL A 248 -15.38 9.41 5.39
N ALA A 249 -14.62 8.32 5.20
CA ALA A 249 -13.37 8.32 4.45
C ALA A 249 -13.59 8.39 2.93
N PHE A 250 -12.72 9.13 2.24
CA PHE A 250 -12.70 9.27 0.79
C PHE A 250 -11.66 8.34 0.16
N LEU A 251 -12.03 7.65 -0.91
CA LEU A 251 -11.15 6.80 -1.73
C LEU A 251 -11.23 7.33 -3.17
N GLU A 252 -10.55 8.44 -3.45
CA GLU A 252 -10.29 8.89 -4.82
C GLU A 252 -8.89 9.48 -4.88
N ASP A 253 -8.11 9.05 -5.87
CA ASP A 253 -6.76 9.57 -6.13
C ASP A 253 -6.86 11.06 -6.49
N SER A 254 -6.42 11.91 -5.58
CA SER A 254 -6.59 13.37 -5.68
C SER A 254 -5.27 14.05 -6.05
N GLU A 255 -5.30 14.94 -7.03
CA GLU A 255 -4.19 15.86 -7.31
C GLU A 255 -4.16 17.00 -6.29
N LEU A 256 -3.00 17.23 -5.66
CA LEU A 256 -2.78 18.34 -4.74
C LEU A 256 -2.22 19.53 -5.53
N CYS A 257 -3.04 20.57 -5.68
CA CYS A 257 -2.66 21.80 -6.33
C CYS A 257 -2.69 22.97 -5.34
N TRP A 258 -1.74 23.89 -5.45
CA TRP A 258 -1.80 25.17 -4.77
C TRP A 258 -2.08 26.27 -5.78
N ASP A 259 -3.14 27.03 -5.53
CA ASP A 259 -3.45 28.26 -6.25
C ASP A 259 -3.14 29.44 -5.33
N THR A 260 -2.30 30.36 -5.79
CA THR A 260 -2.18 31.66 -5.13
C THR A 260 -3.27 32.54 -5.72
N ALA A 261 -4.20 33.02 -4.88
CA ALA A 261 -5.36 33.83 -5.28
C ALA A 261 -5.06 35.11 -6.12
N ALA A 262 -3.78 35.34 -6.46
CA ALA A 262 -3.25 36.40 -7.31
C ALA A 262 -3.12 36.03 -8.80
N GLY A 263 -3.79 34.98 -9.29
CA GLY A 263 -3.95 34.72 -10.73
C GLY A 263 -2.69 34.28 -11.47
N SER A 264 -1.72 33.68 -10.77
CA SER A 264 -0.57 33.03 -11.41
C SER A 264 -0.85 31.54 -11.66
N ALA A 265 -0.10 30.93 -12.59
CA ALA A 265 -0.35 29.57 -13.08
C ALA A 265 -0.48 28.54 -11.94
N LYS A 266 -1.47 27.66 -12.08
CA LYS A 266 -1.77 26.59 -11.12
C LYS A 266 -0.61 25.59 -11.07
N SER A 267 0.09 25.50 -9.95
CA SER A 267 1.12 24.48 -9.73
C SER A 267 0.47 23.25 -9.08
N CYS A 268 0.49 22.12 -9.79
CA CYS A 268 -0.05 20.85 -9.31
C CYS A 268 1.07 19.83 -9.12
N LEU A 269 1.00 19.07 -8.02
CA LEU A 269 1.81 17.87 -7.80
C LEU A 269 0.99 16.66 -8.24
N SER A 270 1.52 15.86 -9.16
CA SER A 270 0.91 14.60 -9.58
C SER A 270 1.87 13.43 -9.34
N VAL A 271 1.39 12.37 -8.69
CA VAL A 271 2.09 11.09 -8.63
C VAL A 271 1.67 10.28 -9.84
N ARG A 272 2.61 9.97 -10.73
CA ARG A 272 2.37 9.14 -11.91
C ARG A 272 2.85 7.72 -11.66
N TYR A 273 2.12 6.76 -12.19
CA TYR A 273 2.54 5.37 -12.22
C TYR A 273 3.06 5.04 -13.62
N ASP A 274 4.33 4.66 -13.72
CA ASP A 274 4.89 4.16 -14.97
C ASP A 274 4.73 2.64 -15.04
N THR A 275 3.97 2.19 -16.04
CA THR A 275 3.77 0.76 -16.34
C THR A 275 5.05 0.09 -16.82
N VAL A 276 6.01 0.86 -17.36
CA VAL A 276 7.32 0.36 -17.79
C VAL A 276 8.29 0.38 -16.61
N GLY A 277 8.24 -0.68 -15.79
CA GLY A 277 9.18 -0.89 -14.68
C GLY A 277 8.53 -1.04 -13.31
N ASN A 278 7.19 -0.94 -13.21
CA ASN A 278 6.41 -1.09 -11.98
C ASN A 278 6.92 -0.17 -10.86
N LYS A 279 7.09 1.12 -11.18
CA LYS A 279 7.55 2.14 -10.24
C LYS A 279 6.63 3.34 -10.28
N THR A 280 6.40 3.95 -9.12
CA THR A 280 5.77 5.25 -9.00
C THR A 280 6.82 6.36 -9.17
N GLU A 281 6.48 7.42 -9.89
CA GLU A 281 7.31 8.62 -10.07
C GLU A 281 6.50 9.84 -9.62
N LEU A 282 7.07 10.67 -8.75
CA LEU A 282 6.49 11.95 -8.38
C LEU A 282 6.93 12.98 -9.42
N ASP A 283 6.01 13.41 -10.29
CA ASP A 283 6.34 14.29 -11.42
C ASP A 283 6.43 15.75 -10.95
N LEU A 284 7.65 16.29 -10.96
CA LEU A 284 7.95 17.68 -10.65
C LEU A 284 8.35 18.49 -11.90
N LYS A 285 8.24 17.92 -13.11
CA LYS A 285 8.77 18.54 -14.34
C LYS A 285 8.02 19.81 -14.77
N GLN A 286 6.83 20.04 -14.22
CA GLN A 286 6.04 21.25 -14.47
C GLN A 286 6.43 22.43 -13.55
N ILE A 287 7.36 22.21 -12.61
CA ILE A 287 7.82 23.23 -11.65
C ILE A 287 9.24 23.64 -12.04
N ASP A 288 9.45 24.91 -12.35
CA ASP A 288 10.74 25.44 -12.85
C ASP A 288 11.89 25.26 -11.85
N VAL A 289 11.62 25.33 -10.54
CA VAL A 289 12.63 25.18 -9.48
C VAL A 289 12.06 24.41 -8.30
N VAL A 290 12.73 23.31 -7.92
CA VAL A 290 12.45 22.58 -6.68
C VAL A 290 13.47 22.99 -5.62
N SER A 291 13.04 23.82 -4.67
CA SER A 291 13.91 24.30 -3.58
C SER A 291 13.72 23.46 -2.32
N ALA A 292 14.74 22.68 -1.95
CA ALA A 292 14.77 21.89 -0.71
C ALA A 292 15.88 22.41 0.24
N LYS A 293 15.63 22.35 1.56
CA LYS A 293 16.63 22.75 2.57
C LYS A 293 17.77 21.73 2.68
N GLY A 294 17.43 20.45 2.86
CA GLY A 294 18.36 19.33 2.85
C GLY A 294 17.82 18.26 1.91
N LEU A 295 18.70 17.67 1.09
CA LEU A 295 18.32 16.68 0.08
C LEU A 295 19.10 15.39 0.30
N SER A 296 18.38 14.27 0.36
CA SER A 296 18.93 12.93 0.30
C SER A 296 18.18 12.12 -0.74
N PHE A 297 18.88 11.25 -1.45
CA PHE A 297 18.33 10.34 -2.44
C PHE A 297 18.97 8.97 -2.30
N GLU A 298 18.30 7.94 -2.79
CA GLU A 298 18.82 6.57 -2.76
C GLU A 298 19.52 6.22 -4.07
N SER A 299 20.65 5.53 -3.96
CA SER A 299 21.36 4.91 -5.08
C SER A 299 21.79 3.52 -4.63
N ASP A 300 21.26 2.49 -5.29
CA ASP A 300 21.57 1.07 -5.00
C ASP A 300 21.39 0.69 -3.51
N GLY A 301 20.29 1.17 -2.89
CA GLY A 301 19.98 0.90 -1.49
C GLY A 301 20.82 1.69 -0.47
N LYS A 302 21.66 2.62 -0.93
CA LYS A 302 22.41 3.55 -0.08
C LYS A 302 21.81 4.94 -0.14
N THR A 303 21.56 5.54 1.02
CA THR A 303 21.11 6.92 1.11
C THR A 303 22.31 7.85 1.00
N LYS A 304 22.27 8.77 0.03
CA LYS A 304 23.32 9.74 -0.26
C LYS A 304 22.75 11.16 -0.26
N THR A 305 23.56 12.14 0.11
CA THR A 305 23.27 13.54 -0.18
C THR A 305 23.95 13.96 -1.48
N PRO A 306 23.50 15.04 -2.14
CA PRO A 306 24.24 15.63 -3.26
C PRO A 306 25.69 15.90 -2.88
N VAL A 307 26.59 15.68 -3.85
CA VAL A 307 28.00 15.98 -3.69
C VAL A 307 28.19 17.49 -3.82
N VAL A 308 28.86 18.09 -2.84
CA VAL A 308 29.33 19.48 -2.92
C VAL A 308 30.82 19.49 -3.23
N SER A 309 31.24 20.38 -4.12
CA SER A 309 32.63 20.49 -4.59
C SER A 309 33.23 21.84 -4.22
N THR A 310 34.44 21.84 -3.67
CA THR A 310 35.20 23.05 -3.35
C THR A 310 36.60 22.97 -3.96
N TYR A 311 37.06 24.04 -4.59
CA TYR A 311 38.43 24.18 -5.06
C TYR A 311 39.35 24.55 -3.90
N GLU A 312 40.43 23.79 -3.70
CA GLU A 312 41.30 23.94 -2.54
C GLU A 312 42.78 23.89 -2.91
N THR A 313 43.59 24.61 -2.12
CA THR A 313 45.05 24.59 -2.17
C THR A 313 45.66 24.53 -0.77
N PHE A 314 46.92 24.09 -0.71
CA PHE A 314 47.73 24.20 0.49
C PHE A 314 48.23 25.64 0.69
N GLN A 315 48.46 26.02 1.95
CA GLN A 315 48.96 27.33 2.34
C GLN A 315 50.49 27.29 2.55
N ASP A 316 51.10 28.45 2.78
CA ASP A 316 52.52 28.53 3.14
C ASP A 316 52.84 27.73 4.42
N GLY A 317 54.01 27.09 4.45
CA GLY A 317 54.54 26.45 5.65
C GLY A 317 54.43 24.92 5.70
N GLY A 318 53.98 24.26 4.63
CA GLY A 318 54.04 22.80 4.50
C GLY A 318 53.15 22.04 5.49
N ARG A 319 52.09 22.68 5.99
CA ARG A 319 51.14 22.10 6.96
C ARG A 319 49.93 21.47 6.27
N ALA A 320 49.25 20.57 6.97
CA ALA A 320 47.99 20.01 6.52
C ALA A 320 46.95 21.11 6.27
N LYS A 321 46.09 20.91 5.27
CA LYS A 321 44.96 21.78 4.98
C LYS A 321 43.73 21.25 5.70
N THR A 322 43.15 22.05 6.58
CA THR A 322 41.92 21.74 7.28
C THR A 322 40.71 22.19 6.46
N ILE A 323 39.69 21.33 6.39
CA ILE A 323 38.40 21.62 5.74
C ILE A 323 37.30 21.18 6.69
N ASN A 324 36.38 22.07 7.06
CA ASN A 324 35.25 21.70 7.91
C ASN A 324 34.39 20.64 7.21
N ALA A 325 34.02 19.59 7.94
CA ALA A 325 33.09 18.59 7.44
C ALA A 325 31.69 19.21 7.33
N ILE A 326 30.97 18.85 6.26
CA ILE A 326 29.58 19.28 6.10
C ILE A 326 28.67 18.70 7.19
N GLU A 327 27.57 19.39 7.50
CA GLU A 327 26.54 18.86 8.40
C GLU A 327 25.75 17.75 7.70
N CYS A 328 25.72 16.56 8.29
CA CYS A 328 25.01 15.41 7.74
C CYS A 328 23.64 15.22 8.41
N PRO A 329 22.60 14.86 7.64
CA PRO A 329 21.34 14.37 8.18
C PRO A 329 21.54 13.18 9.14
N THR A 330 20.61 13.01 10.07
CA THR A 330 20.64 11.93 11.06
C THR A 330 20.80 10.56 10.40
N GLY A 331 21.74 9.76 10.88
CA GLY A 331 22.01 8.41 10.36
C GLY A 331 22.96 8.36 9.17
N LEU A 332 23.48 9.48 8.68
CA LEU A 332 24.47 9.53 7.61
C LEU A 332 25.86 9.94 8.12
N ASN A 333 26.90 9.33 7.54
CA ASN A 333 28.29 9.58 7.85
C ASN A 333 28.93 10.53 6.82
N ASN A 334 29.84 11.39 7.28
CA ASN A 334 30.62 12.27 6.42
C ASN A 334 31.53 11.46 5.49
N ARG A 335 31.53 11.82 4.20
CA ARG A 335 32.43 11.28 3.17
C ARG A 335 33.21 12.40 2.51
N PHE A 336 34.43 12.08 2.10
CA PHE A 336 35.35 13.01 1.48
C PHE A 336 36.17 12.31 0.41
N ALA A 337 36.43 13.01 -0.69
CA ALA A 337 37.40 12.62 -1.69
C ALA A 337 38.09 13.88 -2.22
N ALA A 338 39.40 13.80 -2.43
CA ALA A 338 40.16 14.85 -3.11
C ALA A 338 40.70 14.33 -4.44
N VAL A 339 40.50 15.11 -5.51
CA VAL A 339 41.06 14.82 -6.84
C VAL A 339 41.96 15.96 -7.28
N VAL A 340 43.07 15.62 -7.92
CA VAL A 340 44.04 16.60 -8.41
C VAL A 340 43.41 17.46 -9.52
N SER A 341 43.56 18.78 -9.43
CA SER A 341 43.13 19.74 -10.46
C SER A 341 44.31 20.30 -11.25
N SER A 342 45.31 20.86 -10.56
CA SER A 342 46.55 21.35 -11.18
C SER A 342 47.73 21.02 -10.28
N PHE A 343 48.87 20.69 -10.87
CA PHE A 343 50.10 20.43 -10.11
C PHE A 343 51.35 20.88 -10.85
N SER A 344 52.43 21.14 -10.12
CA SER A 344 53.79 21.27 -10.65
C SER A 344 54.84 20.90 -9.58
N THR A 345 56.11 20.91 -9.95
CA THR A 345 57.23 20.58 -9.06
C THR A 345 57.87 21.80 -8.38
N ALA A 346 57.20 22.95 -8.39
CA ALA A 346 57.71 24.18 -7.79
C ALA A 346 57.65 24.20 -6.25
N GLY A 347 57.01 23.21 -5.62
CA GLY A 347 56.88 23.09 -4.17
C GLY A 347 56.19 24.31 -3.57
N GLN A 348 56.91 25.02 -2.70
CA GLN A 348 56.47 26.28 -2.08
C GLN A 348 56.55 27.50 -3.02
N ASN A 349 57.26 27.43 -4.14
CA ASN A 349 57.46 28.56 -5.07
C ASN A 349 56.34 28.68 -6.12
N ALA A 350 55.08 28.53 -5.69
CA ALA A 350 53.92 28.61 -6.56
C ALA A 350 52.72 29.20 -5.83
N ASN A 351 51.74 29.63 -6.60
CA ASN A 351 50.43 29.99 -6.08
C ASN A 351 49.34 29.51 -7.03
N PHE A 352 48.65 28.43 -6.65
CA PHE A 352 47.56 27.84 -7.42
C PHE A 352 46.18 28.19 -6.84
N SER A 353 46.09 29.14 -5.90
CA SER A 353 44.84 29.45 -5.19
C SER A 353 43.74 30.04 -6.09
N SER A 354 44.12 30.68 -7.20
CA SER A 354 43.17 31.16 -8.21
C SER A 354 42.81 30.04 -9.17
N GLU A 355 41.52 29.85 -9.45
CA GLU A 355 41.05 28.89 -10.46
C GLU A 355 41.49 29.28 -11.88
N SER A 356 41.52 30.58 -12.18
CA SER A 356 41.74 31.10 -13.55
C SER A 356 43.21 31.30 -13.93
N ALA A 357 44.12 31.43 -12.97
CA ALA A 357 45.54 31.67 -13.24
C ALA A 357 46.43 30.94 -12.23
N LYS A 358 47.61 30.50 -12.69
CA LYS A 358 48.56 29.70 -11.90
C LYS A 358 49.95 30.35 -11.97
N ASP A 359 50.53 30.66 -10.82
CA ASP A 359 51.93 31.09 -10.74
C ASP A 359 52.80 29.89 -10.32
N SER A 360 53.86 29.62 -11.08
CA SER A 360 54.78 28.52 -10.82
C SER A 360 56.21 28.90 -11.19
N GLN A 361 57.04 29.15 -10.19
CA GLN A 361 58.32 29.83 -10.34
C GLN A 361 59.53 28.88 -10.44
N GLY A 362 59.32 27.57 -10.28
CA GLY A 362 60.33 26.53 -10.40
C GLY A 362 60.77 25.88 -9.07
N THR A 363 61.56 24.81 -9.16
CA THR A 363 61.93 23.97 -8.01
C THR A 363 63.10 24.57 -7.24
N THR A 364 63.00 24.58 -5.90
CA THR A 364 64.07 25.03 -5.01
C THR A 364 65.34 24.19 -5.21
N GLN A 365 66.48 24.84 -5.43
CA GLN A 365 67.77 24.18 -5.60
C GLN A 365 68.50 24.06 -4.26
N LYS A 366 69.61 23.31 -4.20
CA LYS A 366 70.40 23.10 -2.97
C LYS A 366 70.90 24.38 -2.29
N ASP A 367 71.10 25.44 -3.07
CA ASP A 367 71.53 26.77 -2.60
C ASP A 367 70.35 27.67 -2.16
N GLY A 368 69.11 27.19 -2.28
CA GLY A 368 67.89 27.93 -1.97
C GLY A 368 67.35 28.79 -3.12
N SER A 369 68.00 28.80 -4.28
CA SER A 369 67.51 29.52 -5.47
C SER A 369 66.32 28.81 -6.13
N LYS A 370 65.57 29.55 -6.97
CA LYS A 370 64.48 29.01 -7.78
C LYS A 370 65.04 28.59 -9.14
N GLY A 371 65.25 27.30 -9.33
CA GLY A 371 65.74 26.73 -10.58
C GLY A 371 64.61 26.26 -11.49
N PRO A 372 64.92 25.51 -12.57
CA PRO A 372 63.88 24.93 -13.42
C PRO A 372 63.01 23.93 -12.65
N HIS A 373 61.83 23.62 -13.20
CA HIS A 373 60.97 22.56 -12.69
C HIS A 373 61.63 21.19 -12.82
N ALA A 374 61.70 20.46 -11.72
CA ALA A 374 62.14 19.06 -11.66
C ALA A 374 61.14 18.11 -12.32
N LEU A 375 61.59 16.91 -12.68
CA LEU A 375 60.71 15.81 -13.10
C LEU A 375 59.95 15.20 -11.92
N LEU A 376 58.69 14.84 -12.17
CA LEU A 376 57.74 14.32 -11.17
C LEU A 376 57.68 12.79 -11.20
N SER A 377 57.64 12.16 -10.03
CA SER A 377 57.49 10.70 -9.87
C SER A 377 56.11 10.26 -9.37
N GLY A 378 55.38 11.14 -8.68
CA GLY A 378 54.01 10.84 -8.24
C GLY A 378 53.45 11.88 -7.29
N ILE A 379 52.14 11.79 -7.03
CA ILE A 379 51.41 12.65 -6.10
C ILE A 379 50.59 11.74 -5.18
N SER A 380 50.70 11.96 -3.86
CA SER A 380 49.84 11.33 -2.87
C SER A 380 48.98 12.40 -2.22
N LEU A 381 47.66 12.20 -2.19
CA LEU A 381 46.71 12.98 -1.40
C LEU A 381 46.09 12.04 -0.36
N ASN A 382 46.13 12.45 0.90
CA ASN A 382 45.56 11.70 2.01
C ASN A 382 44.62 12.62 2.81
N TRP A 383 43.57 12.05 3.39
CA TRP A 383 42.62 12.78 4.21
C TRP A 383 42.16 11.93 5.39
N THR A 384 42.02 12.57 6.54
CA THR A 384 41.53 11.95 7.78
C THR A 384 40.48 12.84 8.42
N LEU A 385 39.41 12.25 8.96
CA LEU A 385 38.38 12.98 9.70
C LEU A 385 38.72 12.98 11.20
N THR A 386 38.90 14.17 11.79
CA THR A 386 39.10 14.36 13.22
C THR A 386 38.13 15.44 13.73
N ASN A 387 37.25 15.10 14.68
CA ASN A 387 36.32 16.06 15.32
C ASN A 387 35.60 17.03 14.35
N LYS A 388 34.98 16.50 13.29
CA LYS A 388 34.27 17.28 12.24
C LYS A 388 35.17 18.17 11.37
N VAL A 389 36.47 17.90 11.33
CA VAL A 389 37.44 18.55 10.44
C VAL A 389 38.15 17.49 9.60
N TRP A 390 38.22 17.71 8.30
CA TRP A 390 39.05 16.92 7.39
C TRP A 390 40.47 17.50 7.35
N ASP A 391 41.42 16.70 7.80
CA ASP A 391 42.86 16.99 7.70
C ASP A 391 43.39 16.42 6.39
N VAL A 392 43.59 17.28 5.39
CA VAL A 392 44.11 16.91 4.08
C VAL A 392 45.62 17.14 4.04
N THR A 393 46.36 16.15 3.56
CA THR A 393 47.81 16.22 3.35
C THR A 393 48.17 15.76 1.96
N ALA A 394 49.27 16.29 1.43
CA ALA A 394 49.80 15.85 0.15
C ALA A 394 51.33 15.80 0.13
N SER A 395 51.85 14.94 -0.73
CA SER A 395 53.27 14.93 -1.08
C SER A 395 53.44 14.72 -2.57
N ILE A 396 54.32 15.52 -3.18
CA ILE A 396 54.77 15.34 -4.56
C ILE A 396 56.18 14.77 -4.54
N GLY A 397 56.35 13.60 -5.15
CA GLY A 397 57.66 13.01 -5.37
C GLY A 397 58.31 13.60 -6.62
N ILE A 398 59.60 13.94 -6.53
CA ILE A 398 60.39 14.45 -7.65
C ILE A 398 61.76 13.74 -7.73
N GLU A 399 62.47 13.95 -8.84
CA GLU A 399 63.83 13.41 -9.01
C GLU A 399 64.80 13.85 -7.88
N SER A 400 65.75 12.98 -7.55
CA SER A 400 66.68 13.21 -6.46
C SER A 400 67.85 14.13 -6.86
N GLY A 401 68.50 14.74 -5.87
CA GLY A 401 69.70 15.55 -6.09
C GLY A 401 69.45 17.03 -6.39
N ILE A 402 68.19 17.47 -6.49
CA ILE A 402 67.82 18.88 -6.70
C ILE A 402 67.59 19.63 -5.37
N LEU A 403 66.72 19.09 -4.52
CA LEU A 403 66.30 19.78 -3.29
C LEU A 403 67.41 19.81 -2.22
N PRO A 404 67.34 20.79 -1.29
CA PRO A 404 68.13 20.78 -0.06
C PRO A 404 67.92 19.53 0.82
N THR A 405 68.84 19.29 1.75
CA THR A 405 68.80 18.12 2.65
C THR A 405 67.69 18.20 3.70
N SER A 406 67.30 19.40 4.13
CA SER A 406 66.26 19.64 5.14
C SER A 406 65.36 20.83 4.75
N GLY A 407 64.18 20.90 5.36
CA GLY A 407 63.13 21.88 5.03
C GLY A 407 61.85 21.23 4.52
N ILE A 408 60.86 22.05 4.18
CA ILE A 408 59.54 21.60 3.68
C ILE A 408 59.72 20.79 2.39
N ASP A 409 60.41 21.42 1.42
CA ASP A 409 60.83 20.81 0.16
C ASP A 409 62.27 20.29 0.34
N SER A 410 62.43 19.00 0.59
CA SER A 410 63.73 18.40 0.88
C SER A 410 63.85 16.95 0.42
N GLY A 411 65.08 16.54 0.13
CA GLY A 411 65.36 15.21 -0.43
C GLY A 411 64.75 15.04 -1.82
N SER A 412 63.64 14.30 -1.89
CA SER A 412 62.87 14.04 -3.13
C SER A 412 61.37 14.28 -2.94
N LEU A 413 60.99 15.04 -1.91
CA LEU A 413 59.60 15.25 -1.53
C LEU A 413 59.28 16.73 -1.33
N LEU A 414 58.20 17.17 -1.95
CA LEU A 414 57.53 18.45 -1.72
C LEU A 414 56.33 18.19 -0.80
N ARG A 415 56.34 18.77 0.41
CA ARG A 415 55.34 18.46 1.45
C ARG A 415 54.27 19.54 1.54
N ASN A 416 53.01 19.15 1.38
CA ASN A 416 51.84 20.04 1.36
C ASN A 416 52.06 21.28 0.46
N PRO A 417 52.37 21.07 -0.84
CA PRO A 417 52.91 22.11 -1.69
C PRO A 417 51.85 23.09 -2.21
N LYS A 418 52.22 24.37 -2.35
CA LYS A 418 51.36 25.40 -2.99
C LYS A 418 51.20 25.22 -4.50
N SER A 419 52.11 24.46 -5.09
CA SER A 419 52.07 24.02 -6.50
C SER A 419 51.10 22.86 -6.72
N LEU A 420 50.09 22.68 -5.86
CA LEU A 420 49.05 21.68 -5.99
C LEU A 420 47.70 22.30 -5.65
N SER A 421 46.73 22.12 -6.56
CA SER A 421 45.32 22.34 -6.30
C SER A 421 44.53 21.05 -6.47
N PHE A 422 43.46 20.93 -5.70
CA PHE A 422 42.58 19.77 -5.71
C PHE A 422 41.12 20.20 -5.56
N ILE A 423 40.21 19.40 -6.10
CA ILE A 423 38.78 19.54 -5.83
C ILE A 423 38.43 18.62 -4.67
N ALA A 424 37.94 19.21 -3.59
CA ALA A 424 37.41 18.52 -2.43
C ALA A 424 35.92 18.24 -2.65
N PHE A 425 35.56 16.97 -2.75
CA PHE A 425 34.18 16.51 -2.81
C PHE A 425 33.74 16.05 -1.42
N GLN A 426 32.61 16.57 -0.95
CA GLN A 426 31.96 16.13 0.29
C GLN A 426 30.53 15.67 0.02
N TRP A 427 30.12 14.59 0.68
CA TRP A 427 28.73 14.13 0.74
C TRP A 427 28.51 13.34 2.03
N CYS A 428 27.26 13.00 2.32
CA CYS A 428 26.88 12.14 3.43
C CYS A 428 26.33 10.83 2.88
N GLU A 429 26.68 9.70 3.50
CA GLU A 429 26.26 8.36 3.10
C GLU A 429 26.06 7.47 4.34
N ASN A 430 25.08 6.57 4.32
CA ASN A 430 24.82 5.64 5.43
C ASN A 430 25.88 4.55 5.57
#